data_AF-A0A355BHS5-F1
#
_entry.id   AF-A0A355BHS5-F1
#
_cell.length_a   1.000
_cell.length_b   1.000
_cell.length_c   1.000
_cell.angle_alpha   90.00
_cell.angle_beta   90.00
_cell.angle_gamma   90.00
#
_symmetry.space_group_name_H-M   'P 1'
#
loop_
_entity.id
_entity.type
_entity.pdbx_description
1 polymer ?
#
loop_
_entity_poly.entity_id
_entity_poly.type
_entity_poly.pdbx_seq_one_letter_code
_entity_poly.pdbx_strand_id
1 'polypeptide(L)' 'LPLQFVNMPNREAKKRGLELLERVGLSKRSHHLPLQLSGGEQQRVAIARSLANNPAIILADEPTGNL' A
#
# COMPACT_ATOMS: atom_id res chain seq x y z
N LEU A 1 -6.96 -5.75 4.37
CA LEU A 1 -7.43 -5.01 5.56
C LEU A 1 -8.23 -3.75 5.19
N PRO A 2 -7.66 -2.63 4.68
CA PRO A 2 -8.47 -1.41 4.45
C PRO A 2 -9.63 -1.60 3.46
N LEU A 3 -9.40 -2.33 2.36
CA LEU A 3 -10.43 -2.65 1.36
C LEU A 3 -11.48 -3.65 1.86
N GLN A 4 -11.14 -4.49 2.85
CA GLN A 4 -12.08 -5.44 3.44
C GLN A 4 -13.08 -4.75 4.37
N PHE A 5 -12.66 -3.67 5.06
CA PHE A 5 -13.56 -2.90 5.93
C PHE A 5 -14.65 -2.14 5.17
N VAL A 6 -14.44 -1.88 3.88
CA VAL A 6 -15.46 -1.30 2.99
C VAL A 6 -16.20 -2.37 2.19
N ASN A 7 -16.14 -3.64 2.62
CA ASN A 7 -16.79 -4.79 1.97
C ASN A 7 -16.46 -4.96 0.47
N MET A 8 -15.28 -4.52 0.03
CA MET A 8 -14.87 -4.68 -1.36
C MET A 8 -14.63 -6.16 -1.69
N PRO A 9 -15.19 -6.69 -2.80
CA PRO A 9 -14.96 -8.07 -3.23
C PRO A 9 -13.48 -8.38 -3.41
N ASN A 10 -13.04 -9.59 -3.01
CA ASN A 10 -11.63 -9.99 -3.04
C ASN A 10 -10.93 -9.77 -4.40
N ARG A 11 -11.63 -10.03 -5.51
CA ARG A 11 -11.08 -9.83 -6.87
C ARG A 11 -10.78 -8.36 -7.15
N GLU A 12 -11.70 -7.48 -6.75
CA GLU A 12 -11.55 -6.03 -6.92
C GLU A 12 -10.49 -5.48 -5.96
N ALA A 13 -10.48 -5.95 -4.71
CA ALA A 13 -9.47 -5.58 -3.74
C ALA A 13 -8.05 -5.96 -4.20
N LYS A 14 -7.89 -7.14 -4.81
CA LYS A 14 -6.62 -7.57 -5.40
C LYS A 14 -6.21 -6.69 -6.58
N LYS A 15 -7.13 -6.38 -7.48
CA LYS A 15 -6.88 -5.47 -8.62
C LYS A 15 -6.43 -4.09 -8.12
N ARG A 16 -7.18 -3.50 -7.19
CA ARG A 16 -6.87 -2.21 -6.58
C ARG A 16 -5.52 -2.19 -5.87
N GLY A 17 -5.19 -3.25 -5.13
CA GLY A 17 -3.89 -3.41 -4.49
C GLY A 17 -2.74 -3.41 -5.49
N LEU A 18 -2.88 -4.13 -6.61
CA LEU A 18 -1.87 -4.16 -7.66
C LEU A 18 -1.68 -2.79 -8.34
N GLU A 19 -2.77 -2.08 -8.64
CA GLU A 19 -2.72 -0.71 -9.19
C GLU A 19 -1.97 0.26 -8.26
N LEU A 20 -2.19 0.15 -6.94
CA LEU A 20 -1.52 1.01 -5.97
C LEU A 20 -0.04 0.68 -5.84
N LEU A 21 0.33 -0.61 -5.88
CA LEU A 21 1.73 -1.02 -5.89
C LEU A 21 2.45 -0.53 -7.15
N GLU A 22 1.78 -0.54 -8.30
CA GLU A 22 2.33 0.02 -9.54
C GLU A 22 2.62 1.53 -9.41
N ARG A 23 1.68 2.29 -8.85
CA ARG A 23 1.85 3.74 -8.62
C ARG A 23 3.06 4.08 -7.74
N VAL A 24 3.45 3.19 -6.82
CA VAL A 24 4.62 3.37 -5.95
C VAL A 24 5.86 2.60 -6.43
N GLY A 25 5.85 2.09 -7.66
CA GLY A 25 7.00 1.43 -8.29
C GLY A 25 7.33 0.04 -7.73
N LEU A 26 6.34 -0.66 -7.17
CA LEU A 26 6.50 -1.96 -6.48
C LEU A 26 5.77 -3.12 -7.15
N SER A 27 5.37 -3.02 -8.41
CA SER A 27 4.63 -4.09 -9.11
C SER A 27 5.32 -5.46 -9.03
N LYS A 28 6.67 -5.48 -9.16
CA LYS A 28 7.49 -6.71 -9.09
C LYS A 28 7.60 -7.28 -7.67
N ARG A 29 7.20 -6.53 -6.65
CA ARG A 29 7.27 -6.89 -5.23
C ARG A 29 5.93 -7.32 -4.65
N SER A 30 4.88 -7.45 -5.47
CA SER A 30 3.51 -7.76 -5.03
C SER A 30 3.33 -9.05 -4.22
N HIS A 31 4.27 -9.99 -4.34
CA HIS A 31 4.29 -11.25 -3.59
C HIS A 31 5.33 -11.30 -2.45
N HIS A 32 6.13 -10.25 -2.28
CA HIS A 32 7.14 -10.21 -1.23
C HIS A 32 6.49 -9.90 0.13
N LEU A 33 6.91 -10.62 1.16
CA LEU A 33 6.52 -10.37 2.55
C LEU A 33 7.28 -9.16 3.11
N PRO A 34 6.77 -8.48 4.16
CA PRO A 34 7.41 -7.28 4.71
C PRO A 34 8.90 -7.42 5.02
N LEU A 35 9.31 -8.57 5.57
CA LEU A 35 10.72 -8.87 5.91
C LEU A 35 11.64 -8.99 4.68
N GLN A 36 11.07 -9.10 3.47
CA GLN A 36 11.81 -9.20 2.20
C GLN A 36 11.90 -7.85 1.47
N LEU A 37 11.38 -6.78 2.07
CA LEU A 37 11.39 -5.42 1.55
C LEU A 37 12.38 -4.57 2.35
N SER A 38 13.16 -3.75 1.65
CA SER A 38 13.96 -2.68 2.27
C SER A 38 13.08 -1.68 3.02
N GLY A 39 13.65 -0.89 3.94
CA GLY A 39 12.90 0.12 4.70
C GLY A 39 12.12 1.09 3.79
N GLY A 40 12.76 1.61 2.75
CA GLY A 40 12.10 2.48 1.77
C GLY A 40 11.01 1.78 0.94
N GLU A 41 11.15 0.48 0.64
CA GLU A 41 10.08 -0.30 0.00
C GLU A 41 8.89 -0.49 0.96
N GLN A 42 9.12 -0.79 2.24
CA GLN A 42 8.06 -0.90 3.25
C GLN A 42 7.30 0.42 3.43
N GLN A 43 8.02 1.54 3.46
CA GLN A 43 7.42 2.87 3.52
C GLN A 43 6.52 3.16 2.31
N ARG A 44 6.97 2.81 1.09
CA ARG A 44 6.14 2.93 -0.12
C ARG A 44 4.90 2.02 -0.08
N VAL A 45 5.00 0.82 0.48
CA VAL A 45 3.83 -0.04 0.74
C VAL A 45 2.87 0.63 1.73
N ALA A 46 3.37 1.28 2.78
CA ALA A 46 2.53 2.01 3.74
C ALA A 46 1.76 3.16 3.07
N ILE A 47 2.41 3.90 2.17
CA ILE A 47 1.78 4.95 1.34
C ILE A 47 0.72 4.35 0.41
N ALA A 48 1.03 3.26 -0.30
CA ALA A 48 0.05 2.58 -1.15
C ALA A 48 -1.17 2.11 -0.33
N ARG A 49 -0.95 1.62 0.89
CA ARG A 49 -2.00 1.17 1.81
C ARG A 49 -2.88 2.32 2.31
N SER A 50 -2.31 3.48 2.61
CA SER A 50 -3.11 4.65 3.06
C SER A 50 -4.01 5.18 1.95
N LEU A 51 -3.58 5.06 0.68
CA LEU A 51 -4.35 5.43 -0.51
C LEU A 51 -5.44 4.41 -0.91
N ALA A 52 -5.50 3.24 -0.24
CA ALA A 52 -6.35 2.13 -0.66
C ALA A 52 -7.83 2.50 -0.85
N ASN A 53 -8.37 3.22 0.13
CA ASN A 53 -9.78 3.63 0.16
C ASN A 53 -10.04 4.99 -0.49
N ASN A 54 -9.10 5.51 -1.29
CA ASN A 54 -9.18 6.82 -1.93
C ASN A 54 -9.57 7.96 -0.95
N PRO A 55 -8.83 8.12 0.17
CA PRO A 55 -9.16 9.16 1.14
C PRO A 55 -8.91 10.55 0.56
N ALA A 56 -9.66 11.54 1.03
CA ALA A 56 -9.43 12.94 0.67
C ALA A 56 -8.16 13.51 1.33
N ILE A 57 -7.79 13.00 2.50
CA ILE A 57 -6.65 13.46 3.30
C ILE A 57 -5.91 12.24 3.87
N ILE A 58 -4.58 12.31 3.89
CA ILE A 58 -3.72 11.38 4.62
C ILE A 58 -3.03 12.18 5.72
N LEU A 59 -3.20 11.74 6.96
CA LEU A 59 -2.38 12.21 8.07
C LEU A 59 -1.16 11.30 8.18
N ALA A 60 0.03 11.90 8.14
CA ALA A 60 1.29 11.18 8.23
C ALA A 60 2.05 11.67 9.46
N ASP A 61 2.45 10.73 10.31
CA ASP A 61 3.32 10.98 11.46
C ASP A 61 4.73 10.50 11.10
N GLU A 62 5.66 11.45 10.98
CA GLU A 62 7.05 11.24 10.52
C GLU A 62 7.20 10.23 9.37
N PRO A 63 6.52 10.42 8.23
CA PRO A 63 6.48 9.39 7.18
C PRO A 63 7.85 9.04 6.61
N THR A 64 8.87 9.88 6.81
CA THR A 64 10.25 9.76 6.32
C THR A 64 11.28 9.67 7.45
N GLY A 65 10.87 9.55 8.72
CA GLY A 65 11.76 9.67 9.89
C GLY A 65 12.85 8.60 10.02
N ASN A 66 12.77 7.51 9.24
CA ASN A 66 13.70 6.37 9.27
C ASN A 66 14.38 6.12 7.91
N LEU A 67 14.56 7.16 7.09
CA LEU A 67 15.37 7.07 5.86
C LEU A 67 16.87 7.07 6.16
#